data_AF-A0A257MEZ5-F1
#
_entry.id   AF-A0A257MEZ5-F1
#
_cell.length_a   1.000
_cell.length_b   1.000
_cell.length_c   1.000
_cell.angle_alpha   90.00
_cell.angle_beta   90.00
_cell.angle_gamma   90.00
#
_symmetry.space_group_name_H-M   'P 1'
#
loop_
_entity.id
_entity.type
_entity.pdbx_description
1 polymer ?
#
loop_
_entity_poly.entity_id
_entity_poly.type
_entity_poly.pdbx_seq_one_letter_code
_entity_poly.pdbx_strand_id
1 'polypeptide(L)'
;MWQAEDSLELYGIENWGNGYFSVNDKGDIVIMPGKEPSSSVDVMDLIEEIEKSKDLEFPVLLRFPQILENRIDEITGAFLGSISEFSYKGTYQPIFPMKVNQRKEVIEYIIKYGAKYGIGLEVGTKAELLAALSLGLPREALLICNGYKDEDYLRLALSIHNVNNIVIVVDLFEEIFDILKYAGQMGITPRLGMRIKLFSRGSGRWVESGGEAAKFGLATGEALELMRILRERGLQESLKMIHFHIGSQITDIRT
;
A
#
# COMPACT_ATOMS: atom_id res chain seq x y z
N MET A 1 -22.32 -8.70 39.18
CA MET A 1 -22.98 -7.64 38.41
C MET A 1 -22.05 -7.36 37.26
N TRP A 2 -22.54 -7.43 36.02
CA TRP A 2 -21.73 -7.23 34.81
C TRP A 2 -21.31 -5.76 34.71
N GLN A 3 -20.03 -5.49 34.46
CA GLN A 3 -19.45 -4.16 34.27
C GLN A 3 -18.92 -3.99 32.83
N ALA A 4 -18.55 -2.77 32.45
CA ALA A 4 -17.97 -2.51 31.12
C ALA A 4 -16.65 -3.29 30.90
N GLU A 5 -15.87 -3.47 31.96
CA GLU A 5 -14.62 -4.24 31.94
C GLU A 5 -14.86 -5.71 31.60
N ASP A 6 -15.95 -6.31 32.10
CA ASP A 6 -16.32 -7.69 31.78
C ASP A 6 -16.59 -7.85 30.27
N SER A 7 -17.19 -6.84 29.62
CA SER A 7 -17.40 -6.80 28.17
C SER A 7 -16.09 -6.63 27.39
N LEU A 8 -15.21 -5.73 27.84
CA LEU A 8 -13.90 -5.49 27.22
C LEU A 8 -13.06 -6.77 27.21
N GLU A 9 -13.04 -7.49 28.33
CA GLU A 9 -12.33 -8.76 28.47
C GLU A 9 -12.98 -9.86 27.62
N LEU A 10 -14.31 -10.06 27.74
CA LEU A 10 -15.02 -11.12 27.03
C LEU A 10 -14.86 -11.00 25.50
N TYR A 11 -14.99 -9.80 24.95
CA TYR A 11 -14.87 -9.54 23.51
C TYR A 11 -13.44 -9.23 23.06
N GLY A 12 -12.49 -9.17 24.00
CA GLY A 12 -11.07 -8.96 23.75
C GLY A 12 -10.79 -7.67 22.98
N ILE A 13 -11.55 -6.60 23.21
CA ILE A 13 -11.48 -5.36 22.42
C ILE A 13 -10.08 -4.76 22.46
N GLU A 14 -9.38 -4.87 23.58
CA GLU A 14 -8.00 -4.38 23.72
C GLU A 14 -7.01 -5.11 22.79
N ASN A 15 -7.28 -6.36 22.43
CA ASN A 15 -6.37 -7.18 21.63
C ASN A 15 -6.37 -6.80 20.14
N TRP A 16 -7.52 -6.34 19.62
CA TRP A 16 -7.69 -6.04 18.19
C TRP A 16 -8.05 -4.57 17.93
N GLY A 17 -8.61 -3.88 18.92
CA GLY A 17 -9.13 -2.52 18.80
C GLY A 17 -8.03 -1.47 18.66
N ASN A 18 -6.79 -1.80 19.05
CA ASN A 18 -5.61 -0.95 18.92
C ASN A 18 -5.84 0.47 19.49
N GLY A 19 -6.63 0.62 20.56
CA GLY A 19 -6.98 1.92 21.13
C GLY A 19 -7.98 2.77 20.32
N TYR A 20 -8.52 2.28 19.21
CA TYR A 20 -9.59 2.96 18.47
C TYR A 20 -10.99 2.54 18.91
N PHE A 21 -11.13 1.44 19.64
CA PHE A 21 -12.41 0.88 20.06
C PHE A 21 -12.37 0.60 21.55
N SER A 22 -13.48 0.87 22.25
CA SER A 22 -13.67 0.56 23.67
C SER A 22 -15.16 0.40 23.99
N VAL A 23 -15.50 0.26 25.27
CA VAL A 23 -16.86 0.25 25.82
C VAL A 23 -16.96 1.36 26.87
N ASN A 24 -18.05 2.13 26.86
CA ASN A 24 -18.29 3.17 27.87
C ASN A 24 -19.07 2.64 29.10
N ASP A 25 -19.30 3.50 30.09
CA ASP A 25 -20.01 3.16 31.33
C ASP A 25 -21.48 2.71 31.12
N LYS A 26 -22.07 3.00 29.96
CA LYS A 26 -23.42 2.53 29.59
C LYS A 26 -23.39 1.10 29.04
N GLY A 27 -22.21 0.57 28.71
CA GLY A 27 -22.03 -0.70 28.01
C GLY A 27 -22.04 -0.58 26.49
N ASP A 28 -22.04 0.64 25.93
CA ASP A 28 -22.08 0.89 24.50
C ASP A 28 -20.66 0.87 23.91
N ILE A 29 -20.52 0.37 22.67
CA ILE A 29 -19.26 0.43 21.95
C ILE A 29 -18.96 1.88 21.54
N VAL A 30 -17.74 2.33 21.83
CA VAL A 30 -17.26 3.65 21.44
C VAL A 30 -16.09 3.54 20.47
N ILE A 31 -16.04 4.48 19.53
CA ILE A 31 -14.96 4.62 18.56
C ILE A 31 -14.17 5.87 18.93
N MET A 32 -12.85 5.75 19.06
CA MET A 32 -11.91 6.83 19.35
C MET A 32 -10.99 7.03 18.14
N PRO A 33 -11.40 7.77 17.09
CA PRO A 33 -10.69 7.81 15.81
C PRO A 33 -9.22 8.25 15.91
N GLY A 34 -8.90 9.11 16.89
CA GLY A 34 -7.55 9.57 17.19
C GLY A 34 -6.90 8.94 18.42
N LYS A 35 -7.48 7.86 18.98
CA LYS A 35 -7.08 7.24 20.27
C LYS A 35 -7.20 8.13 21.50
N GLU A 36 -7.95 9.23 21.40
CA GLU A 36 -8.20 10.16 22.50
C GLU A 36 -9.63 9.97 23.03
N PRO A 37 -9.82 9.68 24.34
CA PRO A 37 -11.15 9.51 24.92
C PRO A 37 -12.05 10.74 24.77
N SER A 38 -11.48 11.95 24.75
CA SER A 38 -12.24 13.20 24.60
C SER A 38 -12.92 13.36 23.23
N SER A 39 -12.48 12.58 22.24
CA SER A 39 -12.99 12.59 20.87
C SER A 39 -13.73 11.29 20.52
N SER A 40 -14.22 10.57 21.54
CA SER A 40 -14.96 9.33 21.36
C SER A 40 -16.34 9.57 20.74
N VAL A 41 -16.75 8.66 19.88
CA VAL A 41 -18.09 8.59 19.29
C VAL A 41 -18.78 7.35 19.85
N ASP A 42 -19.89 7.55 20.55
CA ASP A 42 -20.79 6.47 20.95
C ASP A 42 -21.56 5.97 19.72
N VAL A 43 -21.44 4.68 19.41
CA VAL A 43 -22.05 4.10 18.21
C VAL A 43 -23.57 4.06 18.32
N MET A 44 -24.12 3.92 19.53
CA MET A 44 -25.57 3.93 19.72
C MET A 44 -26.13 5.33 19.50
N ASP A 45 -25.47 6.37 20.03
CA ASP A 45 -25.85 7.76 19.76
C ASP A 45 -25.80 8.07 18.25
N LEU A 46 -24.77 7.58 17.54
CA LEU A 46 -24.64 7.75 16.10
C LEU A 46 -25.74 7.01 15.30
N ILE A 47 -26.11 5.80 15.71
CA ILE A 47 -27.22 5.05 15.10
C ILE A 47 -28.53 5.83 15.25
N GLU A 48 -28.81 6.35 16.45
CA GLU A 48 -30.00 7.16 16.69
C GLU A 48 -30.03 8.43 15.84
N GLU A 49 -28.88 9.10 15.67
CA GLU A 49 -28.78 10.28 14.79
C GLU A 49 -29.09 9.93 13.32
N ILE A 50 -28.57 8.81 12.84
CA ILE A 50 -28.84 8.30 11.49
C ILE A 50 -30.34 8.04 11.30
N GLU A 51 -30.98 7.32 12.23
CA GLU A 51 -32.42 7.06 12.18
C GLU A 51 -33.26 8.34 12.21
N LYS A 52 -32.87 9.32 13.03
CA LYS A 52 -33.55 10.61 13.15
C LYS A 52 -33.43 11.45 11.86
N SER A 53 -32.29 11.38 11.17
CA SER A 53 -32.07 12.15 9.93
C SER A 53 -33.06 11.78 8.83
N LYS A 54 -33.48 10.50 8.75
CA LYS A 54 -34.23 9.91 7.63
C LYS A 54 -33.57 10.09 6.25
N ASP A 55 -32.31 10.54 6.22
CA ASP A 55 -31.54 10.76 5.00
C ASP A 55 -30.79 9.50 4.57
N LEU A 56 -30.65 8.53 5.47
CA LEU A 56 -29.89 7.29 5.28
C LEU A 56 -30.71 6.08 5.75
N GLU A 57 -30.61 4.99 5.00
CA GLU A 57 -31.18 3.69 5.36
C GLU A 57 -30.05 2.71 5.71
N PHE A 58 -30.30 1.82 6.66
CA PHE A 58 -29.38 0.74 7.01
C PHE A 58 -29.41 -0.37 5.94
N PRO A 59 -28.29 -1.08 5.70
CA PRO A 59 -27.01 -1.02 6.41
C PRO A 59 -26.13 0.18 6.00
N VAL A 60 -25.49 0.81 6.99
CA VAL A 60 -24.55 1.92 6.78
C VAL A 60 -23.10 1.47 6.99
N LEU A 61 -22.16 2.07 6.26
CA LEU A 61 -20.72 1.84 6.43
C LEU A 61 -20.03 3.13 6.88
N LEU A 62 -19.71 3.18 8.17
CA LEU A 62 -19.01 4.28 8.80
C LEU A 62 -17.51 4.23 8.49
N ARG A 63 -16.93 5.40 8.22
CA ARG A 63 -15.50 5.56 7.96
C ARG A 63 -14.96 6.68 8.82
N PHE A 64 -13.82 6.44 9.42
CA PHE A 64 -13.13 7.38 10.29
C PHE A 64 -11.76 7.70 9.69
N PRO A 65 -11.65 8.73 8.83
CA PRO A 65 -10.39 9.08 8.19
C PRO A 65 -9.25 9.34 9.17
N GLN A 66 -9.54 9.80 10.39
CA GLN A 66 -8.57 10.00 11.46
C GLN A 66 -7.86 8.71 11.87
N ILE A 67 -8.51 7.54 11.72
CA ILE A 67 -7.84 6.25 11.92
C ILE A 67 -6.77 6.05 10.85
N LEU A 68 -7.06 6.41 9.58
CA LEU A 68 -6.05 6.32 8.50
C LEU A 68 -4.85 7.23 8.79
N GLU A 69 -5.09 8.45 9.29
CA GLU A 69 -4.04 9.37 9.70
C GLU A 69 -3.12 8.75 10.74
N ASN A 70 -3.72 8.28 11.83
CA ASN A 70 -2.96 7.71 12.93
C ASN A 70 -2.22 6.43 12.48
N ARG A 71 -2.79 5.60 11.60
CA ARG A 71 -2.08 4.44 11.04
C ARG A 71 -0.91 4.82 10.14
N ILE A 72 -1.01 5.91 9.36
CA ILE A 72 0.11 6.42 8.57
C ILE A 72 1.24 6.89 9.50
N ASP A 73 0.90 7.62 10.56
CA ASP A 73 1.85 8.10 11.58
C ASP A 73 2.52 6.95 12.33
N GLU A 74 1.77 5.94 12.76
CA GLU A 74 2.29 4.79 13.50
C GLU A 74 3.26 3.95 12.65
N ILE A 75 2.88 3.62 11.42
CA ILE A 75 3.73 2.82 10.53
C ILE A 75 4.99 3.61 10.18
N THR A 76 4.84 4.87 9.77
CA THR A 76 5.98 5.70 9.38
C THR A 76 6.89 5.97 10.58
N GLY A 77 6.31 6.27 11.75
CA GLY A 77 7.03 6.47 13.00
C GLY A 77 7.83 5.26 13.44
N ALA A 78 7.30 4.04 13.29
CA ALA A 78 8.02 2.81 13.61
C ALA A 78 9.29 2.64 12.74
N PHE A 79 9.19 2.90 11.43
CA PHE A 79 10.34 2.84 10.53
C PHE A 79 11.35 3.97 10.80
N LEU A 80 10.89 5.20 11.01
CA LEU A 80 11.78 6.32 11.34
C LEU A 80 12.50 6.12 12.68
N GLY A 81 11.79 5.59 13.69
CA GLY A 81 12.38 5.21 14.97
C GLY A 81 13.47 4.16 14.79
N SER A 82 13.20 3.12 14.01
CA SER A 82 14.18 2.07 13.69
C SER A 82 15.39 2.62 12.90
N ILE A 83 15.17 3.50 11.91
CA ILE A 83 16.27 4.14 11.16
C ILE A 83 17.18 4.92 12.09
N SER A 84 16.60 5.66 13.04
CA SER A 84 17.35 6.42 14.06
C SER A 84 18.14 5.49 14.98
N GLU A 85 17.47 4.48 15.56
CA GLU A 85 18.06 3.50 16.49
C GLU A 85 19.25 2.77 15.86
N PHE A 86 19.11 2.31 14.61
CA PHE A 86 20.14 1.57 13.90
C PHE A 86 21.08 2.45 13.07
N SER A 87 20.95 3.78 13.13
CA SER A 87 21.75 4.75 12.36
C SER A 87 21.81 4.46 10.85
N TYR A 88 20.72 3.93 10.30
CA TYR A 88 20.60 3.56 8.89
C TYR A 88 20.71 4.80 7.99
N LYS A 89 21.45 4.70 6.88
CA LYS A 89 21.76 5.84 6.00
C LYS A 89 20.74 6.07 4.88
N GLY A 90 19.89 5.10 4.61
CA GLY A 90 18.80 5.25 3.66
C GLY A 90 17.58 5.92 4.29
N THR A 91 16.55 6.12 3.48
CA THR A 91 15.28 6.70 3.89
C THR A 91 14.18 5.64 3.85
N TYR A 92 13.09 5.92 4.57
CA TYR A 92 11.83 5.19 4.44
C TYR A 92 10.82 6.08 3.72
N GLN A 93 10.15 5.52 2.72
CA GLN A 93 9.04 6.15 2.03
C GLN A 93 7.84 5.20 2.09
N PRO A 94 6.72 5.57 2.73
CA PRO A 94 5.53 4.74 2.74
C PRO A 94 4.91 4.70 1.33
N ILE A 95 4.45 3.52 0.91
CA ILE A 95 3.76 3.31 -0.37
C ILE A 95 2.44 2.61 -0.09
N PHE A 96 1.32 3.19 -0.57
CA PHE A 96 0.00 2.58 -0.41
C PHE A 96 -0.37 1.76 -1.67
N PRO A 97 -0.59 0.44 -1.54
CA PRO A 97 -1.03 -0.40 -2.65
C PRO A 97 -2.53 -0.23 -2.91
N MET A 98 -2.88 0.35 -4.06
CA MET A 98 -4.27 0.68 -4.40
C MET A 98 -5.19 -0.54 -4.43
N LYS A 99 -4.64 -1.73 -4.72
CA LYS A 99 -5.39 -3.00 -4.73
C LYS A 99 -6.17 -3.26 -3.44
N VAL A 100 -5.75 -2.69 -2.31
CA VAL A 100 -6.39 -2.88 -1.00
C VAL A 100 -7.69 -2.10 -0.89
N ASN A 101 -7.72 -0.87 -1.41
CA ASN A 101 -8.92 -0.03 -1.41
C ASN A 101 -8.79 1.13 -2.42
N GLN A 102 -9.46 1.01 -3.58
CA GLN A 102 -9.41 2.00 -4.66
C GLN A 102 -10.43 3.15 -4.50
N ARG A 103 -11.15 3.23 -3.38
CA ARG A 103 -12.17 4.27 -3.17
C ARG A 103 -11.53 5.65 -3.19
N LYS A 104 -12.10 6.57 -3.98
CA LYS A 104 -11.64 7.95 -4.13
C LYS A 104 -11.37 8.59 -2.77
N GLU A 105 -12.33 8.47 -1.85
CA GLU A 105 -12.29 9.13 -0.54
C GLU A 105 -11.14 8.61 0.31
N VAL A 106 -10.79 7.32 0.20
CA VAL A 106 -9.67 6.71 0.93
C VAL A 106 -8.35 7.15 0.32
N ILE A 107 -8.23 7.09 -1.01
CA ILE A 107 -6.99 7.43 -1.72
C ILE A 107 -6.67 8.92 -1.58
N GLU A 108 -7.63 9.81 -1.79
CA GLU A 108 -7.42 11.26 -1.63
C GLU A 108 -6.97 11.60 -0.21
N TYR A 109 -7.54 10.91 0.79
CA TYR A 109 -7.18 11.14 2.18
C TYR A 109 -5.77 10.64 2.51
N ILE A 110 -5.41 9.44 2.02
CA ILE A 110 -4.06 8.87 2.16
C ILE A 110 -3.03 9.78 1.49
N ILE A 111 -3.28 10.25 0.26
CA ILE A 111 -2.39 11.16 -0.46
C ILE A 111 -2.25 12.48 0.31
N LYS A 112 -3.38 13.11 0.67
CA LYS A 112 -3.39 14.42 1.34
C LYS A 112 -2.65 14.38 2.67
N TYR A 113 -2.95 13.40 3.50
CA TYR A 113 -2.36 13.31 4.83
C TYR A 113 -0.92 12.79 4.79
N GLY A 114 -0.67 11.75 3.99
CA GLY A 114 0.66 11.15 3.84
C GLY A 114 1.65 11.99 3.05
N ALA A 115 1.23 13.12 2.45
CA ALA A 115 2.13 14.05 1.77
C ALA A 115 3.27 14.54 2.66
N LYS A 116 3.04 14.70 3.98
CA LYS A 116 4.10 15.07 4.95
C LYS A 116 5.22 14.03 5.06
N TYR A 117 4.97 12.79 4.64
CA TYR A 117 5.94 11.69 4.58
C TYR A 117 6.35 11.33 3.15
N GLY A 118 5.89 12.10 2.15
CA GLY A 118 6.12 11.78 0.73
C GLY A 118 5.49 10.46 0.32
N ILE A 119 4.32 10.10 0.86
CA ILE A 119 3.65 8.83 0.54
C ILE A 119 3.49 8.65 -0.98
N GLY A 120 3.86 7.46 -1.46
CA GLY A 120 3.66 7.06 -2.84
C GLY A 120 2.48 6.10 -3.00
N LEU A 121 2.18 5.72 -4.24
CA LEU A 121 1.18 4.71 -4.57
C LEU A 121 1.80 3.54 -5.32
N GLU A 122 1.24 2.36 -5.10
CA GLU A 122 1.47 1.19 -5.91
C GLU A 122 0.20 0.83 -6.67
N VAL A 123 0.35 0.55 -7.97
CA VAL A 123 -0.72 0.21 -8.89
C VAL A 123 -0.39 -1.11 -9.57
N GLY A 124 -1.37 -2.00 -9.66
CA GLY A 124 -1.23 -3.33 -10.27
C GLY A 124 -1.92 -3.46 -11.62
N THR A 125 -2.63 -2.43 -12.08
CA THR A 125 -3.39 -2.45 -13.34
C THR A 125 -3.38 -1.08 -14.03
N LYS A 126 -3.66 -1.06 -15.35
CA LYS A 126 -3.87 0.18 -16.13
C LYS A 126 -4.96 1.07 -15.52
N ALA A 127 -6.04 0.48 -15.02
CA ALA A 127 -7.15 1.22 -14.40
C ALA A 127 -6.72 1.91 -13.10
N GLU A 128 -5.94 1.21 -12.26
CA GLU A 128 -5.37 1.80 -11.04
C GLU A 128 -4.36 2.89 -11.37
N LEU A 129 -3.52 2.72 -12.42
CA LEU A 129 -2.64 3.78 -12.89
C LEU A 129 -3.43 5.04 -13.28
N LEU A 130 -4.48 4.91 -14.09
CA LEU A 130 -5.34 6.04 -14.46
C LEU A 130 -6.00 6.69 -13.24
N ALA A 131 -6.46 5.90 -12.29
CA ALA A 131 -7.04 6.39 -11.05
C ALA A 131 -6.01 7.17 -10.21
N ALA A 132 -4.80 6.64 -10.01
CA ALA A 132 -3.72 7.31 -9.27
C ALA A 132 -3.41 8.70 -9.85
N LEU A 133 -3.36 8.82 -11.18
CA LEU A 133 -3.10 10.09 -11.86
C LEU A 133 -4.26 11.09 -11.74
N SER A 134 -5.48 10.59 -11.62
CA SER A 134 -6.69 11.42 -11.52
C SER A 134 -6.99 11.87 -10.10
N LEU A 135 -6.46 11.18 -9.08
CA LEU A 135 -6.74 11.38 -7.66
C LEU A 135 -5.74 12.32 -6.96
N GLY A 136 -4.98 13.09 -7.73
CA GLY A 136 -4.14 14.17 -7.19
C GLY A 136 -2.83 13.71 -6.54
N LEU A 137 -2.29 12.55 -6.94
CA LEU A 137 -0.95 12.13 -6.53
C LEU A 137 0.09 13.19 -6.97
N PRO A 138 0.89 13.76 -6.05
CA PRO A 138 1.94 14.70 -6.41
C PRO A 138 2.92 14.08 -7.40
N ARG A 139 3.45 14.89 -8.31
CA ARG A 139 4.31 14.40 -9.42
C ARG A 139 5.62 13.79 -8.91
N GLU A 140 6.12 14.30 -7.80
CA GLU A 140 7.31 13.86 -7.09
C GLU A 140 7.09 12.59 -6.26
N ALA A 141 5.84 12.29 -5.90
CA ALA A 141 5.51 11.09 -5.14
C ALA A 141 5.76 9.84 -5.98
N LEU A 142 6.34 8.82 -5.34
CA LEU A 142 6.74 7.60 -6.04
C LEU A 142 5.50 6.81 -6.47
N LEU A 143 5.44 6.47 -7.76
CA LEU A 143 4.40 5.62 -8.33
C LEU A 143 5.02 4.31 -8.83
N ILE A 144 4.67 3.20 -8.18
CA ILE A 144 5.20 1.86 -8.51
C ILE A 144 4.18 1.12 -9.36
N CYS A 145 4.58 0.70 -10.56
CA CYS A 145 3.74 -0.10 -11.46
C CYS A 145 4.12 -1.57 -11.39
N ASN A 146 3.25 -2.39 -10.80
CA ASN A 146 3.34 -3.85 -10.77
C ASN A 146 2.23 -4.47 -11.63
N GLY A 147 2.14 -5.81 -11.59
CA GLY A 147 1.07 -6.59 -12.18
C GLY A 147 1.33 -6.92 -13.64
N TYR A 148 0.31 -7.41 -14.33
CA TYR A 148 0.43 -7.74 -15.75
C TYR A 148 0.34 -6.46 -16.60
N LYS A 149 1.36 -6.21 -17.43
CA LYS A 149 1.47 -4.98 -18.22
C LYS A 149 1.35 -5.28 -19.70
N ASP A 150 0.19 -4.93 -20.27
CA ASP A 150 -0.01 -4.95 -21.72
C ASP A 150 0.61 -3.70 -22.39
N GLU A 151 0.55 -3.64 -23.72
CA GLU A 151 1.07 -2.51 -24.50
C GLU A 151 0.47 -1.16 -24.04
N ASP A 152 -0.84 -1.10 -23.82
CA ASP A 152 -1.52 0.12 -23.38
C ASP A 152 -1.02 0.60 -22.03
N TYR A 153 -0.86 -0.31 -21.06
CA TYR A 153 -0.34 0.01 -19.74
C TYR A 153 1.10 0.53 -19.86
N LEU A 154 1.98 -0.20 -20.57
CA LEU A 154 3.38 0.22 -20.72
C LEU A 154 3.49 1.59 -21.40
N ARG A 155 2.75 1.81 -22.50
CA ARG A 155 2.74 3.10 -23.19
C ARG A 155 2.22 4.23 -22.31
N LEU A 156 1.17 3.99 -21.53
CA LEU A 156 0.66 4.98 -20.58
C LEU A 156 1.72 5.31 -19.53
N ALA A 157 2.30 4.32 -18.86
CA ALA A 157 3.34 4.50 -17.84
C ALA A 157 4.56 5.23 -18.39
N LEU A 158 5.00 4.91 -19.61
CA LEU A 158 6.09 5.61 -20.29
C LEU A 158 5.70 7.05 -20.65
N SER A 159 4.52 7.30 -21.20
CA SER A 159 4.11 8.65 -21.66
C SER A 159 4.14 9.72 -20.55
N ILE A 160 3.96 9.32 -19.30
CA ILE A 160 3.99 10.20 -18.13
C ILE A 160 5.32 10.15 -17.37
N HIS A 161 6.28 9.32 -17.80
CA HIS A 161 7.51 9.03 -17.04
C HIS A 161 8.38 10.26 -16.78
N ASN A 162 8.43 11.19 -17.73
CA ASN A 162 9.24 12.41 -17.60
C ASN A 162 8.61 13.45 -16.65
N VAL A 163 7.31 13.34 -16.37
CA VAL A 163 6.57 14.29 -15.53
C VAL A 163 6.19 13.74 -14.16
N ASN A 164 6.18 12.41 -13.99
CA ASN A 164 5.83 11.73 -12.74
C ASN A 164 6.99 10.85 -12.28
N ASN A 165 7.19 10.73 -10.96
CA ASN A 165 8.17 9.84 -10.35
C ASN A 165 7.71 8.35 -10.44
N ILE A 166 7.72 7.78 -11.64
CA ILE A 166 7.24 6.42 -11.91
C ILE A 166 8.39 5.39 -12.00
N VAL A 167 8.17 4.22 -11.41
CA VAL A 167 9.04 3.04 -11.56
C VAL A 167 8.20 1.89 -12.12
N ILE A 168 8.61 1.36 -13.28
CA ILE A 168 7.98 0.21 -13.92
C ILE A 168 8.68 -1.06 -13.44
N VAL A 169 8.01 -1.87 -12.62
CA VAL A 169 8.58 -3.10 -12.10
C VAL A 169 8.44 -4.21 -13.14
N VAL A 170 9.52 -4.89 -13.47
CA VAL A 170 9.50 -6.09 -14.30
C VAL A 170 9.03 -7.26 -13.42
N ASP A 171 7.78 -7.69 -13.64
CA ASP A 171 7.15 -8.79 -12.92
C ASP A 171 7.35 -10.13 -13.65
N LEU A 172 7.46 -10.11 -14.97
CA LEU A 172 7.76 -11.27 -15.83
C LEU A 172 8.95 -10.92 -16.72
N PHE A 173 9.84 -11.88 -16.97
CA PHE A 173 11.09 -11.63 -17.68
C PHE A 173 10.83 -11.04 -19.07
N GLU A 174 9.81 -11.50 -19.78
CA GLU A 174 9.47 -11.08 -21.13
C GLU A 174 9.08 -9.59 -21.21
N GLU A 175 8.56 -9.00 -20.12
CA GLU A 175 8.16 -7.58 -20.09
C GLU A 175 9.34 -6.65 -20.41
N ILE A 176 10.58 -7.05 -20.13
CA ILE A 176 11.76 -6.21 -20.41
C ILE A 176 11.88 -5.88 -21.91
N PHE A 177 11.52 -6.81 -22.80
CA PHE A 177 11.65 -6.60 -24.24
C PHE A 177 10.62 -5.57 -24.73
N ASP A 178 9.39 -5.67 -24.25
CA ASP A 178 8.32 -4.72 -24.58
C ASP A 178 8.58 -3.34 -23.97
N ILE A 179 9.00 -3.27 -22.71
CA ILE A 179 9.36 -2.00 -22.06
C ILE A 179 10.44 -1.28 -22.86
N LEU A 180 11.53 -1.97 -23.22
CA LEU A 180 12.64 -1.37 -23.97
C LEU A 180 12.25 -1.00 -25.40
N LYS A 181 11.42 -1.81 -26.06
CA LYS A 181 10.88 -1.51 -27.40
C LYS A 181 10.04 -0.23 -27.38
N TYR A 182 9.06 -0.13 -26.49
CA TYR A 182 8.17 1.03 -26.43
C TYR A 182 8.89 2.28 -25.92
N ALA A 183 9.77 2.14 -24.93
CA ALA A 183 10.59 3.25 -24.45
C ALA A 183 11.50 3.80 -25.56
N GLY A 184 12.12 2.94 -26.37
CA GLY A 184 12.93 3.33 -27.53
C GLY A 184 12.10 4.05 -28.61
N GLN A 185 10.90 3.55 -28.93
CA GLN A 185 9.98 4.22 -29.86
C GLN A 185 9.57 5.62 -29.39
N MET A 186 9.49 5.83 -28.07
CA MET A 186 9.06 7.09 -27.46
C MET A 186 10.24 8.00 -27.05
N GLY A 187 11.49 7.57 -27.24
CA GLY A 187 12.68 8.33 -26.84
C GLY A 187 12.82 8.49 -25.33
N ILE A 188 12.34 7.53 -24.53
CA ILE A 188 12.33 7.59 -23.06
C ILE A 188 13.39 6.63 -22.50
N THR A 189 14.11 7.08 -21.47
CA THR A 189 14.95 6.21 -20.64
C THR A 189 14.14 5.81 -19.40
N PRO A 190 13.59 4.59 -19.34
CA PRO A 190 12.66 4.22 -18.27
C PRO A 190 13.38 4.07 -16.93
N ARG A 191 12.63 4.22 -15.84
CA ARG A 191 13.05 3.85 -14.49
C ARG A 191 12.40 2.51 -14.17
N LEU A 192 13.23 1.52 -13.90
CA LEU A 192 12.85 0.12 -13.81
C LEU A 192 13.04 -0.39 -12.38
N GLY A 193 12.10 -1.22 -11.96
CA GLY A 193 12.30 -2.15 -10.85
C GLY A 193 12.40 -3.57 -11.38
N MET A 194 12.96 -4.47 -10.59
CA MET A 194 12.82 -5.90 -10.83
C MET A 194 12.15 -6.55 -9.62
N ARG A 195 11.14 -7.38 -9.86
CA ARG A 195 10.56 -8.19 -8.80
C ARG A 195 11.34 -9.49 -8.70
N ILE A 196 11.78 -9.86 -7.50
CA ILE A 196 12.57 -11.08 -7.26
C ILE A 196 11.70 -12.15 -6.61
N LYS A 197 11.80 -13.39 -7.10
CA LYS A 197 11.28 -14.58 -6.40
C LYS A 197 12.17 -14.88 -5.20
N LEU A 198 11.57 -14.94 -4.02
CA LEU A 198 12.25 -15.36 -2.81
C LEU A 198 12.26 -16.88 -2.72
N PHE A 199 13.36 -17.46 -2.23
CA PHE A 199 13.44 -18.89 -1.91
C PHE A 199 12.94 -19.21 -0.49
N SER A 200 12.57 -18.19 0.31
CA SER A 200 11.89 -18.40 1.59
C SER A 200 10.41 -18.75 1.36
N ARG A 201 9.91 -19.75 2.09
CA ARG A 201 8.49 -20.13 2.06
C ARG A 201 7.68 -19.10 2.84
N GLY A 202 6.62 -18.56 2.24
CA GLY A 202 5.63 -17.77 2.97
C GLY A 202 4.93 -18.60 4.06
N SER A 203 4.31 -17.93 5.03
CA SER A 203 3.46 -18.56 6.05
C SER A 203 1.96 -18.34 5.74
N GLY A 204 1.09 -19.23 6.24
CA GLY A 204 -0.37 -19.02 6.21
C GLY A 204 -1.12 -19.53 4.96
N ARG A 205 -2.31 -18.95 4.69
CA ARG A 205 -3.22 -19.34 3.58
C ARG A 205 -2.81 -18.81 2.20
N TRP A 206 -1.80 -17.93 2.13
CA TRP A 206 -1.39 -17.22 0.91
C TRP A 206 -0.01 -17.66 0.38
N VAL A 207 0.44 -18.86 0.74
CA VAL A 207 1.76 -19.44 0.39
C VAL A 207 2.04 -19.40 -1.12
N GLU A 208 1.01 -19.56 -1.97
CA GLU A 208 1.15 -19.54 -3.42
C GLU A 208 1.45 -18.15 -4.01
N SER A 209 1.29 -17.07 -3.23
CA SER A 209 1.57 -15.70 -3.67
C SER A 209 3.02 -15.25 -3.47
N GLY A 210 3.82 -16.06 -2.76
CA GLY A 210 5.26 -15.89 -2.55
C GLY A 210 6.03 -17.17 -2.91
N GLY A 211 7.36 -17.14 -2.82
CA GLY A 211 8.19 -18.31 -3.11
C GLY A 211 8.42 -18.57 -4.62
N GLU A 212 9.01 -19.73 -4.94
CA GLU A 212 9.32 -20.17 -6.31
C GLU A 212 8.06 -20.34 -7.19
N ALA A 213 6.94 -20.74 -6.57
CA ALA A 213 5.65 -20.96 -7.22
C ALA A 213 4.86 -19.65 -7.50
N ALA A 214 5.38 -18.49 -7.10
CA ALA A 214 4.72 -17.22 -7.35
C ALA A 214 4.52 -16.97 -8.86
N LYS A 215 3.31 -16.52 -9.21
CA LYS A 215 2.93 -16.13 -10.58
C LYS A 215 3.80 -15.00 -11.14
N PHE A 216 4.37 -14.18 -10.27
CA PHE A 216 5.16 -13.00 -10.61
C PHE A 216 6.50 -13.01 -9.88
N GLY A 217 7.49 -12.36 -10.47
CA GLY A 217 8.85 -12.27 -9.99
C GLY A 217 9.81 -13.06 -10.87
N LEU A 218 11.03 -12.57 -10.95
CA LEU A 218 12.14 -13.15 -11.69
C LEU A 218 12.86 -14.16 -10.80
N ALA A 219 13.13 -15.33 -11.35
CA ALA A 219 14.13 -16.23 -10.82
C ALA A 219 15.52 -15.57 -10.90
N THR A 220 16.49 -16.07 -10.13
CA THR A 220 17.85 -15.51 -10.10
C THR A 220 18.50 -15.44 -11.49
N GLY A 221 18.31 -16.47 -12.33
CA GLY A 221 18.82 -16.47 -13.71
C GLY A 221 18.21 -15.36 -14.57
N GLU A 222 16.89 -15.17 -14.50
CA GLU A 222 16.18 -14.12 -15.23
C GLU A 222 16.58 -12.72 -14.76
N ALA A 223 16.79 -12.54 -13.45
CA ALA A 223 17.25 -11.26 -12.88
C ALA A 223 18.67 -10.91 -13.35
N LEU A 224 19.60 -11.87 -13.35
CA LEU A 224 20.96 -11.68 -13.87
C LEU A 224 20.96 -11.37 -15.37
N GLU A 225 20.09 -12.05 -16.12
CA GLU A 225 19.93 -11.84 -17.55
C GLU A 225 19.34 -10.46 -17.87
N LEU A 226 18.33 -10.01 -17.12
CA LEU A 226 17.78 -8.66 -17.20
C LEU A 226 18.89 -7.62 -16.99
N MET A 227 19.73 -7.79 -15.96
CA MET A 227 20.88 -6.90 -15.71
C MET A 227 21.89 -6.93 -16.85
N ARG A 228 22.14 -8.09 -17.48
CA ARG A 228 23.00 -8.21 -18.66
C ARG A 228 22.43 -7.43 -19.84
N ILE A 229 21.14 -7.60 -20.14
CA ILE A 229 20.43 -6.88 -21.21
C ILE A 229 20.52 -5.37 -21.01
N LEU A 230 20.29 -4.87 -19.78
CA LEU A 230 20.40 -3.45 -19.48
C LEU A 230 21.84 -2.94 -19.69
N ARG A 231 22.84 -3.67 -19.21
CA ARG A 231 24.26 -3.30 -19.38
C ARG A 231 24.66 -3.23 -20.86
N GLU A 232 24.27 -4.22 -21.66
CA GLU A 232 24.60 -4.27 -23.09
C GLU A 232 23.96 -3.14 -23.90
N ARG A 233 22.85 -2.58 -23.40
CA ARG A 233 22.18 -1.43 -23.99
C ARG A 233 22.60 -0.09 -23.36
N GLY A 234 23.54 -0.09 -22.41
CA GLY A 234 23.96 1.12 -21.69
C GLY A 234 22.89 1.69 -20.73
N LEU A 235 21.91 0.87 -20.34
CA LEU A 235 20.75 1.23 -19.52
C LEU A 235 20.84 0.70 -18.08
N GLN A 236 22.03 0.35 -17.58
CA GLN A 236 22.21 -0.12 -16.20
C GLN A 236 21.66 0.86 -15.15
N GLU A 237 21.77 2.16 -15.42
CA GLU A 237 21.24 3.22 -14.56
C GLU A 237 19.72 3.29 -14.53
N SER A 238 19.01 2.65 -15.49
CA SER A 238 17.55 2.57 -15.47
C SER A 238 17.04 1.74 -14.29
N LEU A 239 17.82 0.77 -13.82
CA LEU A 239 17.43 -0.08 -12.70
C LEU A 239 17.56 0.66 -11.37
N LYS A 240 16.43 1.02 -10.77
CA LYS A 240 16.35 1.84 -9.54
C LYS A 240 15.76 1.11 -8.34
N MET A 241 15.16 -0.07 -8.53
CA MET A 241 14.41 -0.75 -7.47
C MET A 241 14.55 -2.27 -7.54
N ILE A 242 14.73 -2.88 -6.37
CA ILE A 242 14.48 -4.31 -6.15
C ILE A 242 13.17 -4.41 -5.37
N HIS A 243 12.25 -5.25 -5.85
CA HIS A 243 10.94 -5.43 -5.26
C HIS A 243 10.71 -6.91 -4.93
N PHE A 244 10.01 -7.20 -3.84
CA PHE A 244 9.54 -8.53 -3.52
C PHE A 244 8.23 -8.44 -2.74
N HIS A 245 7.42 -9.49 -2.81
CA HIS A 245 6.17 -9.59 -2.07
C HIS A 245 6.08 -10.98 -1.46
N ILE A 246 5.99 -11.03 -0.13
CA ILE A 246 5.90 -12.28 0.66
C ILE A 246 4.46 -12.78 0.85
N GLY A 247 3.47 -12.03 0.35
CA GLY A 247 2.04 -12.30 0.53
C GLY A 247 1.38 -11.32 1.50
N SER A 248 0.06 -11.49 1.67
CA SER A 248 -0.76 -10.71 2.60
C SER A 248 -0.92 -11.45 3.93
N GLN A 249 -1.09 -10.70 5.02
CA GLN A 249 -1.35 -11.23 6.37
C GLN A 249 -0.26 -12.19 6.86
N ILE A 250 0.97 -11.70 6.96
CA ILE A 250 2.08 -12.47 7.53
C ILE A 250 1.86 -12.64 9.03
N THR A 251 1.71 -13.89 9.47
CA THR A 251 1.38 -14.24 10.86
C THR A 251 2.58 -14.60 11.71
N ASP A 252 3.73 -14.90 11.11
CA ASP A 252 5.00 -15.18 11.81
C ASP A 252 6.08 -14.22 11.32
N ILE A 253 6.73 -13.53 12.26
CA ILE A 253 7.81 -12.56 11.97
C ILE A 253 9.08 -13.24 11.44
N ARG A 254 9.26 -14.55 11.64
CA ARG A 254 10.47 -15.29 11.24
C ARG A 254 10.41 -15.87 9.82
N THR A 255 9.23 -15.91 9.21
CA THR A 255 9.02 -16.40 7.83
C THR A 255 8.98 -15.25 6.84
#